data_AF-A0A534AGE8-F1
#
_entry.id   AF-A0A534AGE8-F1
#
_cell.length_a   1.000
_cell.length_b   1.000
_cell.length_c   1.000
_cell.angle_alpha   90.00
_cell.angle_beta   90.00
_cell.angle_gamma   90.00
#
_symmetry.space_group_name_H-M   'P 1'
#
loop_
_entity.id
_entity.type
_entity.pdbx_description
1 polymer ?
#
loop_
_entity_poly.entity_id
_entity_poly.type
_entity_poly.pdbx_seq_one_letter_code
_entity_poly.pdbx_strand_id
1 'polypeptide(L)' 'MVELARDVFAVPVRAGTPEQGISGLVDSVQAPRYAVPVGLVLYAARRLAHDGAPGGVLVRSGGVEKLFGPLKRWLQDFF' A
#
# COMPACT_ATOMS: atom_id res chain seq x y z
N MET A 1 18.14 -14.63 -4.58
CA MET A 1 17.75 -13.46 -5.40
C MET A 1 18.54 -12.22 -5.06
N VAL A 2 18.60 -11.77 -3.80
CA VAL A 2 19.40 -10.57 -3.43
C VAL A 2 20.88 -10.75 -3.77
N GLU A 3 21.45 -11.92 -3.49
CA GLU A 3 22.86 -12.21 -3.80
C GLU A 3 23.17 -12.10 -5.30
N LEU A 4 22.38 -12.81 -6.13
CA LEU A 4 22.50 -12.73 -7.58
C LEU A 4 22.34 -11.29 -8.10
N ALA A 5 21.43 -10.51 -7.52
CA ALA A 5 21.27 -9.11 -7.92
C ALA A 5 22.51 -8.27 -7.55
N ARG A 6 23.17 -8.53 -6.42
CA ARG A 6 24.43 -7.86 -6.06
C ARG A 6 25.53 -8.21 -7.05
N ASP A 7 25.65 -9.48 -7.41
CA ASP A 7 26.64 -9.96 -8.36
C ASP A 7 26.46 -9.33 -9.75
N VAL A 8 25.22 -9.26 -10.23
CA VAL A 8 24.89 -8.70 -11.56
C VAL A 8 25.03 -7.18 -11.59
N PHE A 9 24.52 -6.48 -10.58
CA PHE A 9 24.48 -5.02 -10.58
C PHE A 9 25.74 -4.36 -10.02
N ALA A 10 26.65 -5.12 -9.41
CA ALA A 10 27.89 -4.64 -8.80
C ALA A 10 27.69 -3.47 -7.83
N VAL A 11 26.53 -3.43 -7.16
CA VAL A 11 26.14 -2.40 -6.19
C VAL A 11 25.45 -3.03 -4.97
N PRO A 12 25.38 -2.34 -3.83
CA PRO A 12 24.62 -2.82 -2.68
C PRO A 12 23.13 -2.98 -2.99
N VAL A 13 22.61 -4.20 -2.86
CA VAL A 13 21.17 -4.53 -3.02
C VAL A 13 20.59 -5.05 -1.71
N ARG A 14 19.33 -4.73 -1.43
CA ARG A 14 18.53 -5.26 -0.31
C ARG A 14 17.10 -5.59 -0.77
N ALA A 15 16.47 -6.55 -0.11
CA ALA A 15 15.03 -6.77 -0.27
C ALA A 15 14.27 -5.75 0.58
N GLY A 16 13.30 -5.05 -0.01
CA GLY A 16 12.47 -4.10 0.71
C GLY A 16 11.31 -4.78 1.42
N THR A 17 11.03 -4.33 2.65
CA THR A 17 9.88 -4.72 3.48
C THR A 17 9.17 -3.46 3.95
N PRO A 18 7.83 -3.51 4.15
CA PRO A 18 7.12 -2.36 4.70
C PRO A 18 7.49 -2.18 6.17
N GLU A 19 8.11 -1.04 6.50
CA GLU A 19 8.59 -0.74 7.86
C GLU A 19 8.19 0.67 8.31
N GLN A 20 8.16 1.64 7.39
CA GLN A 20 7.87 3.03 7.73
C GLN A 20 6.36 3.32 7.72
N GLY A 21 5.90 4.10 8.71
CA GLY A 21 4.53 4.62 8.75
C GLY A 21 3.47 3.60 9.15
N ILE A 22 3.87 2.43 9.67
CA ILE A 22 2.96 1.40 10.19
C ILE A 22 3.28 1.09 11.66
N SER A 23 2.25 0.77 12.44
CA SER A 23 2.38 0.34 13.84
C SER A 23 1.34 -0.73 14.17
N GLY A 24 1.51 -1.46 15.28
CA GLY A 24 0.62 -2.53 15.71
C GLY A 24 0.82 -3.83 14.92
N LEU A 25 0.26 -3.92 13.71
CA LEU A 25 0.26 -5.14 12.88
C LEU A 25 1.59 -5.39 12.12
N VAL A 26 2.66 -4.72 12.52
CA VAL A 26 3.93 -4.66 11.76
C VAL A 26 4.50 -6.06 11.53
N ASP A 27 4.49 -6.92 12.55
CA ASP A 27 5.06 -8.28 12.47
C ASP A 27 4.34 -9.18 11.45
N SER A 28 3.05 -8.94 11.19
CA SER A 28 2.28 -9.74 10.22
C SER A 28 2.54 -9.34 8.77
N VAL A 29 3.02 -8.11 8.54
CA VAL A 29 3.22 -7.54 7.20
C VAL A 29 4.69 -7.35 6.84
N GLN A 30 5.63 -7.72 7.73
CA GLN A 30 7.09 -7.71 7.50
C GLN A 30 7.53 -8.78 6.47
N ALA A 31 7.05 -8.67 5.24
CA ALA A 31 7.48 -9.49 4.12
C ALA A 31 7.41 -8.70 2.80
N PRO A 32 8.34 -8.93 1.85
CA PRO A 32 8.38 -8.17 0.59
C PRO A 32 7.08 -8.22 -0.21
N ARG A 33 6.32 -9.32 -0.11
CA ARG A 33 5.01 -9.49 -0.75
C ARG A 33 3.96 -8.44 -0.33
N TYR A 34 4.14 -7.78 0.82
CA TYR A 34 3.22 -6.76 1.32
C TYR A 34 3.67 -5.33 1.02
N ALA A 35 4.79 -5.11 0.34
CA ALA A 35 5.31 -3.77 0.05
C ALA A 35 4.31 -2.90 -0.74
N VAL A 36 3.66 -3.50 -1.76
CA VAL A 36 2.65 -2.81 -2.58
C VAL A 36 1.36 -2.51 -1.82
N PRO A 37 0.65 -3.50 -1.23
CA PRO A 37 -0.62 -3.23 -0.57
C PRO A 37 -0.48 -2.28 0.63
N VAL A 38 0.58 -2.41 1.44
CA VAL A 38 0.84 -1.47 2.54
C VAL A 38 1.10 -0.06 2.00
N GLY A 39 1.92 0.07 0.95
CA GLY A 39 2.19 1.35 0.31
C GLY A 39 0.95 2.06 -0.22
N LEU A 40 0.01 1.30 -0.82
CA LEU A 40 -1.26 1.84 -1.32
C LEU A 40 -2.15 2.36 -0.20
N VAL A 41 -2.24 1.62 0.91
CA VAL A 41 -3.03 2.06 2.08
C VAL A 41 -2.43 3.33 2.69
N LEU A 42 -1.10 3.38 2.86
CA LEU A 42 -0.43 4.58 3.36
C LEU A 42 -0.59 5.78 2.42
N TYR A 43 -0.54 5.56 1.11
CA TYR A 43 -0.79 6.59 0.12
C TYR A 43 -2.22 7.15 0.23
N ALA A 44 -3.23 6.28 0.29
CA ALA A 44 -4.62 6.70 0.45
C ALA A 44 -4.84 7.46 1.76
N ALA A 45 -4.27 6.98 2.87
CA ALA A 45 -4.33 7.66 4.16
C ALA A 45 -3.71 9.06 4.12
N ARG A 46 -2.51 9.21 3.52
CA ARG A 46 -1.87 10.51 3.32
C ARG A 46 -2.69 11.42 2.43
N ARG A 47 -3.27 10.90 1.35
CA ARG A 47 -4.11 11.67 0.43
C ARG A 47 -5.36 12.20 1.13
N LEU A 48 -6.02 11.38 1.95
CA LEU A 48 -7.16 11.79 2.76
C LEU A 48 -6.78 12.89 3.78
N ALA A 49 -5.56 12.83 4.34
CA ALA A 49 -5.07 13.82 5.27
C ALA A 49 -4.65 15.15 4.61
N HIS A 50 -4.04 15.11 3.42
CA HIS A 50 -3.51 16.30 2.73
C HIS A 50 -4.54 17.02 1.86
N ASP A 51 -5.38 16.30 1.12
CA ASP A 51 -6.31 16.92 0.16
C ASP A 51 -7.55 17.53 0.83
N GLY A 52 -7.61 17.54 2.17
CA GLY A 52 -8.70 18.14 2.95
C GLY A 52 -10.05 17.76 2.38
N ALA A 53 -10.51 16.54 2.66
CA ALA A 53 -11.74 15.91 2.17
C ALA A 53 -12.69 16.85 1.39
N PRO A 54 -13.06 16.58 0.12
CA PRO A 54 -14.21 17.24 -0.48
C PRO A 54 -15.46 16.81 0.32
N GLY A 55 -15.73 17.52 1.41
CA GLY A 55 -16.66 17.13 2.47
C GLY A 55 -16.06 16.10 3.43
N GLY A 56 -15.89 16.48 4.70
CA GLY A 56 -15.40 15.61 5.77
C GLY A 56 -16.03 14.22 5.73
N VAL A 57 -15.17 13.20 5.63
CA VAL A 57 -15.58 11.82 5.89
C VAL A 57 -15.66 11.65 7.40
N LEU A 58 -16.71 12.24 7.97
CA LEU A 58 -17.47 11.54 8.98
C LEU A 58 -17.78 10.16 8.41
N VAL A 59 -17.47 9.15 9.20
CA VAL A 59 -18.02 7.80 9.17
C VAL A 59 -19.48 7.84 8.67
N ARG A 60 -19.69 7.71 7.37
CA ARG A 60 -20.99 7.55 6.71
C ARG A 60 -20.79 6.52 5.62
N SER A 61 -21.57 5.45 5.68
CA SER A 61 -21.41 4.21 4.92
C SER A 61 -21.24 4.37 3.40
N GLY A 62 -21.64 5.50 2.80
CA GLY A 62 -21.54 5.74 1.35
C GLY A 62 -20.15 6.06 0.78
N GLY A 63 -19.13 6.32 1.61
CA GLY A 63 -17.75 6.56 1.13
C GLY A 63 -17.06 5.27 0.67
N VAL A 64 -17.30 4.17 1.38
CA VAL A 64 -16.69 2.86 1.08
C VAL A 64 -17.26 2.29 -0.22
N GLU A 65 -18.57 2.42 -0.45
CA GLU A 65 -19.23 1.95 -1.67
C GLU A 65 -18.72 2.66 -2.93
N LYS A 66 -18.44 3.97 -2.85
CA LYS A 66 -17.85 4.75 -3.96
C LYS A 66 -16.43 4.30 -4.31
N LEU A 67 -15.66 3.82 -3.33
CA LEU A 67 -14.32 3.29 -3.54
C LEU A 67 -14.33 1.81 -3.95
N PHE A 68 -15.37 1.05 -3.56
CA PHE A 68 -15.49 -0.38 -3.83
C PHE A 68 -15.79 -0.69 -5.30
N GLY A 69 -16.57 0.16 -5.98
CA GLY A 69 -16.92 -0.02 -7.40
C GLY A 69 -15.70 -0.04 -8.33
N PRO A 70 -14.85 1.01 -8.32
CA PRO A 70 -13.63 1.04 -9.12
C PRO A 70 -12.63 -0.06 -8.76
N LEU A 71 -12.51 -0.38 -7.46
CA LEU A 71 -11.60 -1.43 -6.98
C LEU A 71 -12.05 -2.82 -7.45
N LYS A 72 -13.35 -3.10 -7.41
CA LYS A 72 -13.91 -4.37 -7.90
C LYS A 72 -13.65 -4.55 -9.39
N ARG A 73 -13.86 -3.50 -10.18
CA ARG A 73 -13.61 -3.54 -11.62
C ARG A 73 -12.13 -3.76 -11.94
N TRP A 74 -11.23 -3.06 -11.25
CA TRP A 74 -9.79 -3.31 -11.35
C TRP A 74 -9.43 -4.75 -10.99
N LEU A 75 -10.00 -5.31 -9.93
CA LEU A 75 -9.71 -6.70 -9.53
C LEU A 75 -10.20 -7.72 -10.58
N GLN A 76 -11.36 -7.47 -11.20
CA GLN A 76 -11.88 -8.28 -12.30
C GLN A 76 -11.02 -8.19 -13.58
N ASP A 77 -10.30 -7.08 -13.79
CA ASP A 77 -9.42 -6.94 -14.94
C ASP A 77 -8.07 -7.65 -14.72
N PHE A 78 -7.67 -7.90 -13.46
CA PHE A 78 -6.40 -8.53 -13.10
C PHE A 78 -6.48 -10.06 -12.88
N PHE A 79 -7.68 -10.61 -12.69
CA PHE A 79 -7.96 -12.03 -12.44
C PHE A 79 -9.01 -12.57 -13.41
#